data_AF-A0AAJ0E3D0-F1
#
_entry.id   AF-A0AAJ0E3D0-F1
#
_cell.length_a   1.000
_cell.length_b   1.000
_cell.length_c   1.000
_cell.angle_alpha   90.00
_cell.angle_beta   90.00
_cell.angle_gamma   90.00
#
_symmetry.space_group_name_H-M   'P 1'
#
loop_
_entity.id
_entity.type
_entity.pdbx_description
1 polymer ?
#
loop_
_entity_poly.entity_id
_entity_poly.type
_entity_poly.pdbx_seq_one_letter_code
_entity_poly.pdbx_strand_id
1 'polypeptide(L)'
;MPSARGYIKGVAGGSKFTSTFLIDDVQYHFSGTISPAVPDFTSNEATLEYESLRSLTSNRDFDGTVGTQSITLEVANGTKLTGQFDRPISPASSVSGTGTWSQN
;
A
#
# COMPACT_ATOMS: atom_id res chain seq x y z
N MET A 1 -0.70 -11.14 14.19
CA MET A 1 0.14 -10.11 13.54
C MET A 1 -0.34 -8.76 14.05
N PRO A 2 0.55 -7.85 14.50
CA PRO A 2 0.16 -6.47 14.80
C PRO A 2 -0.38 -5.76 13.55
N SER A 3 -1.18 -4.73 13.77
CA SER A 3 -1.77 -3.92 12.69
C SER A 3 -1.73 -2.44 13.00
N ALA A 4 -1.70 -1.63 11.95
CA ALA A 4 -1.65 -0.17 12.02
C ALA A 4 -2.64 0.44 11.03
N ARG A 5 -3.25 1.55 11.42
CA ARG A 5 -4.16 2.31 10.53
C ARG A 5 -3.40 3.40 9.80
N GLY A 6 -3.89 3.74 8.63
CA GLY A 6 -3.24 4.68 7.76
C GLY A 6 -4.04 4.97 6.51
N TYR A 7 -3.35 5.48 5.49
CA TYR A 7 -3.93 5.68 4.17
C TYR A 7 -3.03 5.09 3.08
N ILE A 8 -3.62 4.84 1.92
CA ILE A 8 -2.90 4.55 0.67
C ILE A 8 -3.57 5.27 -0.49
N LYS A 9 -2.77 5.82 -1.40
CA LYS A 9 -3.27 6.49 -2.60
C LYS A 9 -2.36 6.26 -3.79
N GLY A 10 -2.97 6.22 -4.97
CA GLY A 10 -2.27 6.35 -6.24
C GLY A 10 -1.70 7.77 -6.39
N VAL A 11 -0.58 7.89 -7.10
CA VAL A 11 -0.04 9.16 -7.57
C VAL A 11 -0.46 9.35 -9.02
N ALA A 12 -0.76 10.58 -9.41
CA ALA A 12 -1.18 10.94 -10.76
C ALA A 12 -0.27 10.30 -11.82
N GLY A 13 -0.88 9.66 -12.81
CA GLY A 13 -0.19 8.87 -13.84
C GLY A 13 -0.22 7.35 -13.60
N GLY A 14 -0.81 6.89 -12.49
CA GLY A 14 -1.25 5.50 -12.30
C GLY A 14 -0.15 4.45 -12.05
N SER A 15 1.13 4.78 -12.26
CA SER A 15 2.26 3.85 -12.09
C SER A 15 2.98 3.99 -10.75
N LYS A 16 2.46 4.82 -9.83
CA LYS A 16 3.09 5.10 -8.54
C LYS A 16 2.04 5.17 -7.44
N PHE A 17 2.44 4.85 -6.22
CA PHE A 17 1.59 4.97 -5.04
C PHE A 17 2.40 5.44 -3.82
N THR A 18 1.69 5.92 -2.82
CA THR A 18 2.24 6.21 -1.49
C THR A 18 1.23 5.81 -0.42
N SER A 19 1.74 5.35 0.72
CA SER A 19 0.96 5.00 1.90
C SER A 19 1.66 5.50 3.15
N THR A 20 0.90 5.68 4.23
CA THR A 20 1.43 6.10 5.53
C THR A 20 0.62 5.45 6.63
N PHE A 21 1.30 4.85 7.60
CA PHE A 21 0.72 4.16 8.73
C PHE A 21 1.34 4.67 10.03
N LEU A 22 0.52 4.82 11.07
CA LEU A 22 0.98 5.28 12.38
C LEU A 22 1.16 4.09 13.32
N ILE A 23 2.38 3.92 13.84
CA ILE A 23 2.72 2.88 14.82
C ILE A 23 3.47 3.55 15.97
N ASP A 24 2.92 3.49 17.18
CA ASP A 24 3.54 4.09 18.38
C ASP A 24 4.00 5.54 18.16
N ASP A 25 3.13 6.36 17.56
CA ASP A 25 3.36 7.77 17.17
C ASP A 25 4.45 8.01 16.11
N VAL A 26 5.01 6.96 15.49
CA VAL A 26 5.96 7.04 14.38
C VAL A 26 5.26 6.80 13.04
N GLN A 27 5.57 7.62 12.04
CA GLN A 27 5.01 7.45 10.70
C GLN A 27 5.88 6.52 9.86
N TYR A 28 5.27 5.43 9.39
CA TYR A 28 5.87 4.50 8.44
C TYR A 28 5.27 4.72 7.06
N HIS A 29 6.12 5.05 6.09
CA HIS A 29 5.72 5.27 4.72
C HIS A 29 6.15 4.11 3.84
N PHE A 30 5.24 3.64 2.97
CA PHE A 30 5.59 2.71 1.89
C PHE A 30 5.17 3.34 0.57
N SER A 31 6.15 3.57 -0.29
CA SER A 31 5.94 4.21 -1.59
C SER A 31 6.74 3.50 -2.67
N GLY A 32 6.20 3.48 -3.88
CA GLY A 32 6.75 2.63 -4.92
C GLY A 32 6.10 2.80 -6.26
N THR A 33 6.50 1.93 -7.18
CA THR A 33 5.93 1.82 -8.52
C THR A 33 4.99 0.63 -8.61
N ILE A 34 3.86 0.81 -9.28
CA ILE A 34 2.85 -0.21 -9.57
C ILE A 34 2.86 -0.49 -11.07
N SER A 35 2.73 -1.75 -11.46
CA SER A 35 2.58 -2.20 -12.85
C SER A 35 1.52 -3.30 -12.95
N PRO A 36 0.58 -3.24 -13.92
CA PRO A 36 0.38 -2.16 -14.88
C PRO A 36 -0.11 -0.86 -14.20
N ALA A 37 -0.16 0.24 -14.95
CA ALA A 37 -0.74 1.48 -14.44
C ALA A 37 -2.22 1.28 -14.09
N VAL A 38 -2.66 1.85 -12.96
CA VAL A 38 -4.04 1.76 -12.46
C VAL A 38 -4.71 3.13 -12.43
N PRO A 39 -6.05 3.20 -12.42
CA PRO A 39 -6.76 4.45 -12.18
C PRO A 39 -6.35 5.09 -10.85
N ASP A 40 -6.45 6.42 -10.77
CA ASP A 40 -6.21 7.13 -9.52
C ASP A 40 -7.19 6.64 -8.43
N PHE A 41 -6.64 6.29 -7.27
CA PHE A 41 -7.40 5.77 -6.14
C PHE A 41 -6.94 6.41 -4.84
N THR A 42 -7.82 6.41 -3.83
CA THR A 42 -7.50 6.83 -2.47
C THR A 42 -8.31 5.97 -1.49
N SER A 43 -7.65 5.52 -0.44
CA SER A 43 -8.22 4.81 0.69
C SER A 43 -7.70 5.50 1.95
N ASN A 44 -8.54 6.30 2.60
CA ASN A 44 -8.20 6.96 3.86
C ASN A 44 -8.29 6.02 5.08
N GLU A 45 -8.89 4.84 4.91
CA GLU A 45 -9.01 3.80 5.94
C GLU A 45 -8.23 2.54 5.52
N ALA A 46 -6.91 2.69 5.33
CA ALA A 46 -6.03 1.58 5.03
C ALA A 46 -5.54 0.90 6.32
N THR A 47 -5.32 -0.40 6.24
CA THR A 47 -4.74 -1.22 7.32
C THR A 47 -3.45 -1.86 6.83
N LEU A 48 -2.40 -1.72 7.64
CA LEU A 48 -1.13 -2.41 7.50
C LEU A 48 -1.08 -3.55 8.52
N GLU A 49 -0.91 -4.78 8.05
CA GLU A 49 -0.57 -5.93 8.87
C GLU A 49 0.91 -6.25 8.67
N TYR A 50 1.64 -6.48 9.75
CA TYR A 50 3.08 -6.68 9.71
C TYR A 50 3.51 -7.69 10.77
N GLU A 51 4.67 -8.34 10.59
CA GLU A 51 5.19 -9.28 11.57
C GLU A 51 5.97 -8.59 12.70
N SER A 52 6.82 -7.63 12.34
CA SER A 52 7.62 -6.84 13.27
C SER A 52 8.06 -5.53 12.61
N LEU A 53 8.47 -4.53 13.40
CA LEU A 53 9.00 -3.27 12.85
C LEU A 53 10.20 -3.46 11.91
N ARG A 54 10.94 -4.57 12.05
CA ARG A 54 12.06 -4.91 11.16
C ARG A 54 11.60 -5.23 9.73
N SER A 55 10.36 -5.68 9.54
CA SER A 55 9.81 -5.91 8.20
C SER A 55 9.59 -4.59 7.47
N LEU A 56 9.29 -3.50 8.18
CA LEU A 56 8.99 -2.17 7.63
C LEU A 56 10.26 -1.38 7.26
N THR A 57 11.18 -2.03 6.56
CA THR A 57 12.46 -1.44 6.15
C THR A 57 12.84 -1.87 4.74
N SER A 58 13.71 -1.07 4.10
CA SER A 58 14.33 -1.36 2.79
C SER A 58 13.37 -1.34 1.58
N ASN A 59 13.94 -1.57 0.39
CA ASN A 59 13.19 -1.84 -0.83
C ASN A 59 12.68 -3.29 -0.83
N ARG A 60 11.43 -3.48 -1.25
CA ARG A 60 10.74 -4.77 -1.29
C ARG A 60 9.85 -4.86 -2.52
N ASP A 61 9.79 -6.05 -3.08
CA ASP A 61 8.83 -6.38 -4.11
C ASP A 61 7.47 -6.63 -3.45
N PHE A 62 6.40 -6.42 -4.21
CA PHE A 62 5.04 -6.75 -3.81
C PHE A 62 4.23 -7.23 -5.02
N ASP A 63 3.20 -7.99 -4.72
CA ASP A 63 2.12 -8.35 -5.64
C ASP A 63 0.77 -8.04 -4.99
N GLY A 64 -0.29 -7.94 -5.79
CA GLY A 64 -1.59 -7.60 -5.26
C GLY A 64 -2.66 -7.36 -6.29
N THR A 65 -3.78 -6.84 -5.79
CA THR A 65 -4.96 -6.50 -6.58
C THR A 65 -5.44 -5.10 -6.22
N VAL A 66 -5.59 -4.27 -7.24
CA VAL A 66 -6.34 -3.02 -7.18
C VAL A 66 -7.73 -3.33 -7.75
N GLY A 67 -8.69 -3.58 -6.87
CA GLY A 67 -10.07 -3.91 -7.24
C GLY A 67 -10.86 -2.68 -7.70
N THR A 68 -12.18 -2.80 -7.77
CA THR A 68 -13.05 -1.62 -8.01
C THR A 68 -13.43 -0.90 -6.73
N GLN A 69 -13.37 -1.57 -5.58
CA GLN A 69 -13.79 -1.05 -4.28
C GLN A 69 -12.68 -1.07 -3.24
N SER A 70 -11.62 -1.84 -3.46
CA SER A 70 -10.58 -2.07 -2.47
C SER A 70 -9.25 -2.36 -3.11
N ILE A 71 -8.19 -2.22 -2.31
CA ILE A 71 -6.83 -2.61 -2.66
C ILE A 71 -6.31 -3.64 -1.65
N THR A 72 -5.52 -4.59 -2.15
CA THR A 72 -4.73 -5.53 -1.36
C THR A 72 -3.34 -5.60 -1.98
N LEU A 73 -2.29 -5.33 -1.20
CA LEU A 73 -0.90 -5.54 -1.58
C LEU A 73 -0.22 -6.45 -0.56
N GLU A 74 0.48 -7.47 -1.03
CA GLU A 74 1.30 -8.39 -0.24
C GLU A 74 2.77 -8.12 -0.57
N VAL A 75 3.53 -7.68 0.43
CA VAL A 75 4.94 -7.32 0.31
C VAL A 75 5.80 -8.53 0.69
N ALA A 76 6.93 -8.72 0.01
CA ALA A 76 7.81 -9.92 0.07
C ALA A 76 8.49 -10.23 1.43
N ASN A 77 7.95 -9.72 2.53
CA ASN A 77 8.40 -9.83 3.92
C ASN A 77 7.22 -10.17 4.88
N GLY A 78 6.10 -10.68 4.34
CA GLY A 78 4.90 -11.02 5.12
C GLY A 78 4.06 -9.82 5.54
N THR A 79 4.36 -8.63 5.02
CA THR A 79 3.58 -7.41 5.30
C THR A 79 2.43 -7.28 4.31
N LYS A 80 1.24 -6.95 4.78
CA LYS A 80 0.03 -6.84 3.96
C LYS A 80 -0.62 -5.49 4.14
N LEU A 81 -0.91 -4.81 3.03
CA LEU A 81 -1.64 -3.56 3.00
C LEU A 81 -3.03 -3.84 2.43
N THR A 82 -4.06 -3.42 3.13
CA THR A 82 -5.46 -3.48 2.65
C THR A 82 -6.12 -2.12 2.81
N GLY A 83 -7.12 -1.83 1.99
CA GLY A 83 -7.88 -0.58 2.11
C GLY A 83 -9.14 -0.59 1.27
N GLN A 84 -10.19 0.04 1.76
CA GLN A 84 -11.40 0.33 0.99
C GLN A 84 -11.26 1.70 0.34
N PHE A 85 -11.59 1.81 -0.94
CA PHE A 85 -11.50 3.09 -1.62
C PHE A 85 -12.61 4.02 -1.17
N ASP A 86 -12.27 5.29 -0.98
CA ASP A 86 -13.24 6.34 -0.65
C ASP A 86 -14.26 6.53 -1.79
N ARG A 87 -13.86 6.19 -3.02
CA ARG A 87 -14.70 6.15 -4.22
C ARG A 87 -14.35 4.93 -5.06
N PRO A 88 -15.34 4.23 -5.64
CA PRO A 88 -15.05 3.13 -6.55
C PRO A 88 -14.23 3.57 -7.76
N ILE A 89 -13.34 2.69 -8.22
CA ILE A 89 -12.54 2.88 -9.43
C ILE A 89 -12.82 1.78 -10.45
N SER A 90 -12.41 1.98 -11.70
CA SER A 90 -12.51 0.97 -12.76
C SER A 90 -11.49 1.26 -13.87
N PRO A 91 -10.86 0.24 -14.48
CA PRO A 91 -11.04 -1.19 -14.23
C PRO A 91 -10.27 -1.69 -13.00
N ALA A 92 -10.62 -2.88 -12.51
CA ALA A 92 -9.77 -3.63 -11.59
C ALA A 92 -8.53 -4.17 -12.30
N SER A 93 -7.42 -4.31 -11.56
CA SER A 93 -6.15 -4.80 -12.09
C SER A 93 -5.38 -5.60 -11.06
N SER A 94 -4.78 -6.70 -11.49
CA SER A 94 -3.71 -7.37 -10.73
C SER A 94 -2.41 -6.64 -10.98
N VAL A 95 -1.71 -6.30 -9.91
CA VAL A 95 -0.52 -5.45 -9.95
C VAL A 95 0.67 -6.12 -9.28
N SER A 96 1.86 -5.73 -9.69
CA SER A 96 3.10 -5.99 -8.99
C SER A 96 4.03 -4.79 -9.09
N GLY A 97 5.06 -4.79 -8.27
CA GLY A 97 6.06 -3.74 -8.34
C GLY A 97 7.02 -3.77 -7.17
N THR A 98 7.68 -2.63 -6.97
CA THR A 98 8.65 -2.44 -5.90
C THR A 98 8.28 -1.21 -5.09
N GLY A 99 8.46 -1.28 -3.78
CA GLY A 99 8.25 -0.17 -2.87
C GLY A 99 9.35 -0.10 -1.83
N THR A 100 9.57 1.09 -1.31
CA THR A 100 10.56 1.36 -0.26
C THR A 100 9.85 1.83 0.99
N TRP A 101 10.26 1.26 2.12
CA TRP A 101 9.88 1.73 3.45
C TRP A 101 10.78 2.87 3.92
N SER A 102 10.17 3.91 4.48
CA SER A 102 10.86 4.97 5.24
C SER A 102 10.08 5.31 6.51
N GLN A 103 10.77 5.90 7.49
CA GLN A 103 10.20 6.32 8.77
C GLN A 103 10.47 7.81 9.01
N ASN A 104 9.50 8.52 9.60
CA ASN A 104 9.59 9.91 10.02
C ASN A 104 9.08 10.09 11.45
#